data_AF-A0A3T1DBZ7-F1
#
_entry.id   AF-A0A3T1DBZ7-F1
#
_cell.length_a   1.000
_cell.length_b   1.000
_cell.length_c   1.000
_cell.angle_alpha   90.00
_cell.angle_beta   90.00
_cell.angle_gamma   90.00
#
_symmetry.space_group_name_H-M   'P 1'
#
loop_
_entity.id
_entity.type
_entity.pdbx_description
1 polymer ?
#
loop_
_entity_poly.entity_id
_entity_poly.type
_entity_poly.pdbx_seq_one_letter_code
_entity_poly.pdbx_strand_id
1 'polypeptide(L)'
;MSLYEQLEQIAKEWRTPGDLERLHARTLFYQFIYELIRQLREQDVQIIRAEPAEQALKYLHEHYAEPLTLEFLASLLDCSPSHLSRIFKQRTACSPIEYMIRLRISRAKSLLANTEAPLQKIALSIGYVDVYYFSRIFKKHTGQSPLRYRETCHDPIVKQHNPLLMLRSSIVPDKLRRYINKRNDNHYQYTDKGALHLIRNRKQSTALTVLLSLTLLLSACSGVTNNNINATASSGSTSDSTASGNNGQAETNQTTAASATVKYTGADGEVEIPRNPQRIVILTHAYVGYFMALGINPVGAPTMTMGNPFYKGKIDGMEDIGAPDAFSNEKIITLNPDLIIALKGTKNLEEISKIAPVVTINYGEKNYKEQLLDFGKMTNRTDAAQQWVDNWEKKIAEYKPQVLLAVGDQTVSVLSQTGKSVSIYGEGYGRGTEILYDEFGLKGPQAFDLKLGWAEFSLEKLPEFAGDYIFTSPDASENEDSSPMYTSDLWNKLPAIKNKRVFYIDKKSAAFNDPITLDALLPIVVDSLTSAAGDKS
;
A
#
# COMPACT_ATOMS: atom_id res chain seq x y z
N MET A 1 -46.68 21.68 12.57
CA MET A 1 -46.51 20.31 13.08
C MET A 1 -45.11 20.24 13.66
N SER A 2 -44.94 19.75 14.89
CA SER A 2 -43.61 19.61 15.48
C SER A 2 -42.80 18.54 14.73
N LEU A 3 -41.47 18.62 14.74
CA LEU A 3 -40.61 17.58 14.12
C LEU A 3 -40.90 16.18 14.69
N TYR A 4 -41.27 16.13 15.98
CA TYR A 4 -41.65 14.89 16.66
C TYR A 4 -42.96 14.31 16.11
N GLU A 5 -43.99 15.13 15.91
CA GLU A 5 -45.27 14.72 15.32
C GLU A 5 -45.09 14.20 13.88
N GLN A 6 -44.21 14.82 13.10
CA GLN A 6 -43.88 14.35 11.75
C GLN A 6 -43.20 12.98 11.76
N LEU A 7 -42.29 12.74 12.70
CA LEU A 7 -41.64 11.44 12.89
C LEU A 7 -42.63 10.35 13.31
N GLU A 8 -43.54 10.64 14.23
CA GLU A 8 -44.59 9.70 14.62
C GLU A 8 -45.51 9.35 13.44
N GLN A 9 -45.88 10.34 12.64
CA GLN A 9 -46.70 10.11 11.44
C GLN A 9 -45.94 9.28 10.40
N ILE A 10 -44.66 9.56 10.14
CA ILE A 10 -43.82 8.74 9.25
C ILE A 10 -43.77 7.30 9.74
N ALA A 11 -43.55 7.08 11.04
CA ALA A 11 -43.48 5.74 11.63
C ALA A 11 -44.81 4.99 11.54
N LYS A 12 -45.95 5.70 11.66
CA LYS A 12 -47.30 5.13 11.53
C LYS A 12 -47.61 4.70 10.09
N GLU A 13 -47.33 5.56 9.12
CA GLU A 13 -47.53 5.27 7.69
C GLU A 13 -46.59 4.14 7.23
N TRP A 14 -45.33 4.13 7.70
CA TRP A 14 -44.36 3.09 7.37
C TRP A 14 -44.73 1.70 7.88
N ARG A 15 -45.45 1.62 9.02
CA ARG A 15 -45.94 0.35 9.59
C ARG A 15 -47.23 -0.14 8.95
N THR A 16 -47.92 0.71 8.19
CA THR A 16 -49.15 0.34 7.50
C THR A 16 -48.81 -0.27 6.14
N PRO A 17 -49.24 -1.52 5.86
CA PRO A 17 -48.89 -2.18 4.60
C PRO A 17 -49.72 -1.60 3.44
N GLY A 18 -49.04 -1.01 2.46
CA GLY A 18 -49.63 -0.58 1.19
C GLY A 18 -48.69 0.39 0.44
N ASP A 19 -48.80 0.42 -0.88
CA ASP A 19 -47.88 1.21 -1.71
C ASP A 19 -48.19 2.72 -1.64
N LEU A 20 -49.45 3.09 -1.36
CA LEU A 20 -49.85 4.48 -1.14
C LEU A 20 -49.31 5.01 0.19
N GLU A 21 -49.33 4.19 1.25
CA GLU A 21 -48.81 4.51 2.59
C GLU A 21 -47.29 4.64 2.56
N ARG A 22 -46.58 3.79 1.78
CA ARG A 22 -45.13 3.94 1.54
C ARG A 22 -44.80 5.21 0.77
N LEU A 23 -45.59 5.56 -0.24
CA LEU A 23 -45.43 6.81 -0.97
C LEU A 23 -45.65 8.01 -0.04
N HIS A 24 -46.69 7.96 0.79
CA HIS A 24 -47.01 9.00 1.76
C HIS A 24 -45.90 9.15 2.81
N ALA A 25 -45.36 8.05 3.35
CA ALA A 25 -44.24 8.06 4.29
C ALA A 25 -42.98 8.72 3.69
N ARG A 26 -42.69 8.49 2.40
CA ARG A 26 -41.58 9.15 1.69
C ARG A 26 -41.81 10.65 1.55
N THR A 27 -43.02 11.08 1.20
CA THR A 27 -43.36 12.50 1.11
C THR A 27 -43.22 13.19 2.47
N LEU A 28 -43.71 12.55 3.55
CA LEU A 28 -43.57 13.04 4.92
C LEU A 28 -42.10 13.12 5.35
N PHE A 29 -41.25 12.17 4.93
CA PHE A 29 -39.81 12.22 5.20
C PHE A 29 -39.14 13.43 4.55
N TYR A 30 -39.44 13.72 3.28
CA TYR A 30 -38.89 14.94 2.64
C TYR A 30 -39.37 16.21 3.32
N GLN A 31 -40.63 16.25 3.77
CA GLN A 31 -41.16 17.36 4.55
C GLN A 31 -40.47 17.51 5.90
N PHE A 32 -40.17 16.40 6.58
CA PHE A 32 -39.41 16.40 7.84
C PHE A 32 -38.00 16.94 7.65
N ILE A 33 -37.30 16.51 6.59
CA ILE A 33 -35.94 16.99 6.27
C ILE A 33 -35.96 18.49 5.98
N TYR A 34 -36.96 18.97 5.24
CA TYR A 34 -37.14 20.40 4.99
C TYR A 34 -37.32 21.19 6.29
N GLU A 35 -38.24 20.76 7.17
CA GLU A 35 -38.48 21.45 8.44
C GLU A 35 -37.27 21.39 9.39
N LEU A 36 -36.53 20.28 9.40
CA LEU A 36 -35.31 20.14 10.17
C LEU A 36 -34.24 21.13 9.72
N ILE A 37 -34.01 21.22 8.40
CA ILE A 37 -33.03 22.15 7.82
C ILE A 37 -33.47 23.61 8.05
N ARG A 38 -34.77 23.89 7.93
CA ARG A 38 -35.32 25.23 8.20
C ARG A 38 -35.08 25.65 9.65
N GLN A 39 -35.39 24.78 10.61
CA GLN A 39 -35.18 25.06 12.04
C GLN A 39 -33.69 25.21 12.40
N LEU A 40 -32.80 24.40 11.79
CA LEU A 40 -31.35 24.53 11.98
C LEU A 40 -30.82 25.87 11.47
N ARG A 41 -31.36 26.40 10.36
CA ARG A 41 -30.99 27.73 9.83
C ARG A 41 -31.56 28.86 10.68
N GLU A 42 -32.78 28.73 11.17
CA GLU A 42 -33.44 29.77 12.00
C GLU A 42 -32.80 29.91 13.39
N GLN A 43 -32.18 28.85 13.91
CA GLN A 43 -31.54 28.85 15.23
C GLN A 43 -30.06 29.26 15.22
N ASP A 44 -29.51 29.64 14.06
CA ASP A 44 -28.07 29.99 13.87
C ASP A 44 -27.13 28.99 14.55
N VAL A 45 -27.51 27.70 14.52
CA VAL A 45 -26.71 26.63 15.12
C VAL A 45 -25.51 26.43 14.21
N GLN A 46 -24.41 27.07 14.56
CA GLN A 46 -23.07 26.74 14.07
C GLN A 46 -22.88 25.23 14.28
N ILE A 47 -22.91 24.46 13.19
CA ILE A 47 -22.49 23.06 13.21
C ILE A 47 -20.99 23.10 13.48
N ILE A 48 -20.60 23.13 14.76
CA ILE A 48 -19.21 22.97 15.19
C ILE A 48 -18.83 21.56 14.75
N ARG A 49 -18.19 21.47 13.59
CA ARG A 49 -17.64 20.21 13.07
C ARG A 49 -16.65 19.74 14.11
N ALA A 50 -16.95 18.63 14.80
CA ALA A 50 -16.10 18.11 15.86
C ALA A 50 -14.66 17.99 15.33
N GLU A 51 -13.70 18.57 16.04
CA GLU A 51 -12.32 18.63 15.54
C GLU A 51 -11.82 17.21 15.23
N PRO A 52 -11.08 17.00 14.12
CA PRO A 52 -10.58 15.67 13.77
C PRO A 52 -9.76 15.02 14.90
N ALA A 53 -9.05 15.82 15.71
CA ALA A 53 -8.36 15.33 16.89
C ALA A 53 -9.30 14.74 17.96
N GLU A 54 -10.50 15.31 18.14
CA GLU A 54 -11.51 14.84 19.08
C GLU A 54 -12.21 13.58 18.58
N GLN A 55 -12.49 13.54 17.29
CA GLN A 55 -13.04 12.36 16.63
C GLN A 55 -12.05 11.19 16.69
N ALA A 56 -10.76 11.44 16.42
CA ALA A 56 -9.68 10.46 16.60
C ALA A 56 -9.59 9.98 18.05
N LEU A 57 -9.70 10.89 19.02
CA LEU A 57 -9.65 10.54 20.44
C LEU A 57 -10.83 9.65 20.82
N LYS A 58 -12.05 10.01 20.43
CA LYS A 58 -13.25 9.21 20.67
C LYS A 58 -13.11 7.81 20.06
N TYR A 59 -12.71 7.73 18.79
CA TYR A 59 -12.52 6.47 18.09
C TYR A 59 -11.47 5.57 18.78
N LEU A 60 -10.35 6.16 19.20
CA LEU A 60 -9.32 5.44 19.95
C LEU A 60 -9.85 4.89 21.28
N HIS A 61 -10.76 5.58 21.98
CA HIS A 61 -11.35 5.07 23.22
C HIS A 61 -12.32 3.91 22.99
N GLU A 62 -13.04 3.93 21.87
CA GLU A 62 -14.02 2.89 21.52
C GLU A 62 -13.36 1.63 20.92
N HIS A 63 -12.29 1.80 20.14
CA HIS A 63 -11.68 0.73 19.32
C HIS A 63 -10.22 0.40 19.69
N TYR A 64 -9.74 0.77 20.89
CA TYR A 64 -8.32 0.60 21.24
C TYR A 64 -7.80 -0.84 21.14
N ALA A 65 -8.65 -1.87 21.22
CA ALA A 65 -8.24 -3.28 21.18
C ALA A 65 -8.04 -3.82 19.75
N GLU A 66 -8.42 -3.07 18.73
CA GLU A 66 -8.32 -3.47 17.32
C GLU A 66 -6.93 -3.16 16.73
N PRO A 67 -6.51 -3.80 15.63
CA PRO A 67 -5.26 -3.46 14.93
C PRO A 67 -5.39 -2.10 14.22
N LEU A 68 -5.21 -1.01 14.97
CA LEU A 68 -5.29 0.34 14.44
C LEU A 68 -3.93 0.85 13.98
N THR A 69 -3.90 1.41 12.77
CA THR A 69 -2.76 2.13 12.22
C THR A 69 -3.06 3.63 12.15
N LEU A 70 -2.00 4.46 12.05
CA LEU A 70 -2.17 5.90 11.95
C LEU A 70 -2.85 6.25 10.62
N GLU A 71 -2.52 5.49 9.58
CA GLU A 71 -3.06 5.59 8.23
C GLU A 71 -4.56 5.29 8.21
N PHE A 72 -5.01 4.29 8.96
CA PHE A 72 -6.42 3.95 9.09
C PHE A 72 -7.22 5.06 9.80
N LEU A 73 -6.69 5.59 10.91
CA LEU A 73 -7.32 6.71 11.62
C LEU A 73 -7.37 7.96 10.76
N ALA A 74 -6.33 8.18 9.95
CA ALA A 74 -6.25 9.30 9.04
C ALA A 74 -7.29 9.17 7.90
N SER A 75 -7.41 7.98 7.30
CA SER A 75 -8.43 7.69 6.30
C SER A 75 -9.86 7.79 6.83
N LEU A 76 -10.10 7.35 8.07
CA LEU A 76 -11.43 7.42 8.69
C LEU A 76 -11.91 8.86 8.91
N LEU A 77 -10.98 9.78 9.10
CA LEU A 77 -11.24 11.18 9.44
C LEU A 77 -10.99 12.13 8.26
N ASP A 78 -10.83 11.58 7.05
CA ASP A 78 -10.55 12.29 5.81
C ASP A 78 -9.37 13.27 5.93
N CYS A 79 -8.29 12.86 6.62
CA CYS A 79 -7.11 13.69 6.82
C CYS A 79 -5.81 12.92 6.55
N SER A 80 -4.71 13.63 6.31
CA SER A 80 -3.42 12.97 6.11
C SER A 80 -2.83 12.46 7.44
N PRO A 81 -2.07 11.36 7.46
CA PRO A 81 -1.44 10.84 8.68
C PRO A 81 -0.55 11.87 9.39
N SER A 82 0.19 12.65 8.62
CA SER A 82 1.04 13.75 9.11
C SER A 82 0.22 14.89 9.71
N HIS A 83 -0.88 15.27 9.06
CA HIS A 83 -1.79 16.29 9.59
C HIS A 83 -2.45 15.82 10.88
N LEU A 84 -3.00 14.61 10.90
CA LEU A 84 -3.60 14.00 12.09
C LEU A 84 -2.59 13.93 13.24
N SER A 85 -1.38 13.43 12.99
CA SER A 85 -0.32 13.35 14.00
C SER A 85 0.01 14.73 14.57
N ARG A 86 0.09 15.76 13.72
CA ARG A 86 0.37 17.14 14.14
C ARG A 86 -0.75 17.73 15.00
N ILE A 87 -2.00 17.69 14.54
CA ILE A 87 -3.14 18.27 15.27
C ILE A 87 -3.44 17.49 16.55
N PHE A 88 -3.30 16.16 16.51
CA PHE A 88 -3.51 15.30 17.67
C PHE A 88 -2.42 15.53 18.73
N LYS A 89 -1.17 15.73 18.32
CA LYS A 89 -0.06 16.06 19.21
C LYS A 89 -0.18 17.47 19.81
N GLN A 90 -0.69 18.45 19.06
CA GLN A 90 -0.98 19.78 19.59
C GLN A 90 -2.01 19.72 20.72
N ARG A 91 -2.99 18.82 20.63
CA ARG A 91 -4.06 18.68 21.64
C ARG A 91 -3.71 17.75 22.81
N THR A 92 -3.02 16.64 22.56
CA THR A 92 -2.79 15.55 23.55
C THR A 92 -1.33 15.42 24.01
N ALA A 93 -0.43 16.26 23.48
CA ALA A 93 1.02 16.22 23.68
C ALA A 93 1.73 14.93 23.20
N CYS A 94 1.03 13.99 22.57
CA CYS A 94 1.60 12.74 22.04
C CYS A 94 0.95 12.37 20.69
N SER A 95 1.55 11.42 19.95
CA SER A 95 0.98 10.97 18.67
C SER A 95 -0.21 10.01 18.91
N PRO A 96 -1.10 9.81 17.91
CA PRO A 96 -2.24 8.92 18.03
C PRO A 96 -1.87 7.48 18.45
N ILE A 97 -0.80 6.93 17.86
CA ILE A 97 -0.33 5.58 18.19
C ILE A 97 0.26 5.50 19.61
N GLU A 98 1.04 6.51 20.01
CA GLU A 98 1.56 6.59 21.38
C GLU A 98 0.43 6.72 22.41
N TYR A 99 -0.62 7.49 22.09
CA TYR A 99 -1.81 7.62 22.92
C TYR A 99 -2.56 6.29 23.06
N MET A 100 -2.76 5.56 21.96
CA MET A 100 -3.35 4.22 21.96
C MET A 100 -2.54 3.26 22.84
N ILE A 101 -1.20 3.25 22.72
CA ILE A 101 -0.34 2.42 23.57
C ILE A 101 -0.56 2.74 25.05
N ARG A 102 -0.59 4.03 25.42
CA ARG A 102 -0.86 4.46 26.80
C ARG A 102 -2.24 4.03 27.29
N LEU A 103 -3.27 4.13 26.45
CA LEU A 103 -4.62 3.69 26.76
C LEU A 103 -4.68 2.18 27.01
N ARG A 104 -4.05 1.37 26.13
CA ARG A 104 -3.91 -0.08 26.31
C ARG A 104 -3.20 -0.45 27.61
N ILE A 105 -2.10 0.24 27.93
CA ILE A 105 -1.37 0.01 29.19
C ILE A 105 -2.17 0.42 30.42
N SER A 106 -2.93 1.52 30.36
CA SER A 106 -3.83 1.93 31.44
C SER A 106 -4.91 0.88 31.71
N ARG A 107 -5.54 0.36 30.65
CA ARG A 107 -6.52 -0.74 30.75
C ARG A 107 -5.87 -2.03 31.28
N ALA A 108 -4.66 -2.35 30.82
CA ALA A 108 -3.90 -3.49 31.32
C ALA A 108 -3.62 -3.38 32.84
N LYS A 109 -3.22 -2.21 33.34
CA LYS A 109 -3.03 -1.98 34.79
C LYS A 109 -4.30 -2.26 35.57
N SER A 110 -5.44 -1.75 35.10
CA SER A 110 -6.74 -1.97 35.75
C SER A 110 -7.11 -3.47 35.77
N LEU A 111 -6.95 -4.17 34.64
CA LEU A 111 -7.23 -5.61 34.57
C LEU A 111 -6.28 -6.43 35.45
N LEU A 112 -4.99 -6.06 35.50
CA LEU A 112 -3.99 -6.73 36.34
C LEU A 112 -4.20 -6.50 37.84
N ALA A 113 -4.84 -5.41 38.24
CA ALA A 113 -5.09 -5.08 39.65
C ALA A 113 -6.43 -5.60 40.18
N ASN A 114 -7.39 -5.86 39.28
CA ASN A 114 -8.77 -6.20 39.65
C ASN A 114 -9.18 -7.61 39.21
N THR A 115 -8.35 -8.34 38.47
CA THR A 115 -8.70 -9.66 37.94
C THR A 115 -7.53 -10.65 38.02
N GLU A 116 -7.88 -11.93 38.19
CA GLU A 116 -6.94 -13.06 38.15
C GLU A 116 -6.81 -13.68 36.74
N ALA A 117 -7.26 -12.98 35.70
CA ALA A 117 -7.29 -13.52 34.34
C ALA A 117 -5.87 -13.89 33.86
N PRO A 118 -5.71 -14.98 33.07
CA PRO A 118 -4.42 -15.34 32.50
C PRO A 118 -3.85 -14.19 31.66
N LEU A 119 -2.53 -14.02 31.71
CA LEU A 119 -1.87 -12.88 31.07
C LEU A 119 -2.08 -12.85 29.55
N GLN A 120 -2.17 -14.02 28.93
CA GLN A 120 -2.53 -14.17 27.51
C GLN A 120 -3.92 -13.60 27.20
N LYS A 121 -4.90 -13.85 28.08
CA LYS A 121 -6.27 -13.33 27.91
C LYS A 121 -6.32 -11.82 28.07
N ILE A 122 -5.53 -11.27 29.00
CA ILE A 122 -5.40 -9.81 29.18
C ILE A 122 -4.71 -9.16 27.98
N ALA A 123 -3.65 -9.77 27.44
CA ALA A 123 -2.97 -9.26 26.26
C ALA A 123 -3.91 -9.21 25.04
N LEU A 124 -4.66 -10.29 24.81
CA LEU A 124 -5.66 -10.36 23.73
C LEU A 124 -6.77 -9.31 23.92
N SER A 125 -7.29 -9.14 25.14
CA SER A 125 -8.42 -8.22 25.40
C SER A 125 -8.07 -6.74 25.25
N ILE A 126 -6.78 -6.39 25.23
CA ILE A 126 -6.29 -5.02 25.00
C ILE A 126 -5.64 -4.84 23.62
N GLY A 127 -5.71 -5.85 22.74
CA GLY A 127 -5.26 -5.75 21.35
C GLY A 127 -3.80 -6.12 21.08
N TYR A 128 -3.18 -6.94 21.94
CA TYR A 128 -1.88 -7.55 21.67
C TYR A 128 -2.03 -9.06 21.44
N VAL A 129 -1.68 -9.51 20.24
CA VAL A 129 -1.66 -10.94 19.88
C VAL A 129 -0.50 -11.66 20.57
N ASP A 130 0.67 -11.01 20.62
CA ASP A 130 1.87 -11.55 21.26
C ASP A 130 2.01 -11.07 22.72
N VAL A 131 1.96 -12.03 23.64
CA VAL A 131 2.15 -11.82 25.08
C VAL A 131 3.56 -11.31 25.40
N TYR A 132 4.59 -11.76 24.67
CA TYR A 132 5.97 -11.34 24.86
C TYR A 132 6.15 -9.87 24.48
N TYR A 133 5.58 -9.46 23.34
CA TYR A 133 5.57 -8.06 22.92
C TYR A 133 4.83 -7.15 23.91
N PHE A 134 3.62 -7.54 24.33
CA PHE A 134 2.85 -6.81 25.35
C PHE A 134 3.70 -6.57 26.61
N SER A 135 4.39 -7.60 27.07
CA SER A 135 5.14 -7.56 28.33
C SER A 135 6.35 -6.64 28.29
N ARG A 136 7.02 -6.57 27.12
CA ARG A 136 8.08 -5.60 26.86
C ARG A 136 7.55 -4.17 26.86
N ILE A 137 6.43 -3.91 26.17
CA ILE A 137 5.82 -2.57 26.13
C ILE A 137 5.33 -2.16 27.52
N PHE A 138 4.67 -3.06 28.25
CA PHE A 138 4.20 -2.79 29.60
C PHE A 138 5.36 -2.41 30.52
N LYS A 139 6.47 -3.15 30.48
CA LYS A 139 7.67 -2.81 31.26
C LYS A 139 8.28 -1.47 30.84
N LYS A 140 8.31 -1.17 29.54
CA LYS A 140 8.79 0.12 29.02
C LYS A 140 7.99 1.30 29.57
N HIS A 141 6.66 1.19 29.68
CA HIS A 141 5.80 2.28 30.16
C HIS A 141 5.56 2.31 31.67
N THR A 142 5.81 1.21 32.38
CA THR A 142 5.51 1.12 33.83
C THR A 142 6.72 0.88 34.71
N GLY A 143 7.88 0.53 34.13
CA GLY A 143 9.11 0.19 34.85
C GLY A 143 9.16 -1.25 35.40
N GLN A 144 8.05 -2.00 35.38
CA GLN A 144 7.97 -3.36 35.92
C GLN A 144 7.19 -4.31 34.99
N SER A 145 7.41 -5.62 35.11
CA SER A 145 6.68 -6.61 34.30
C SER A 145 5.20 -6.70 34.71
N PRO A 146 4.30 -7.12 33.81
CA PRO A 146 2.87 -7.26 34.12
C PRO A 146 2.57 -8.14 35.35
N LEU A 147 3.29 -9.26 35.51
CA LEU A 147 3.10 -10.18 36.63
C LEU A 147 3.56 -9.57 37.95
N ARG A 148 4.72 -8.91 37.95
CA ARG A 148 5.19 -8.15 39.13
C ARG A 148 4.25 -7.00 39.48
N TYR A 149 3.64 -6.37 38.47
CA TYR A 149 2.63 -5.34 38.68
C TYR A 149 1.39 -5.91 39.37
N ARG A 150 0.88 -7.08 38.91
CA ARG A 150 -0.21 -7.80 39.58
C ARG A 150 0.15 -8.15 41.02
N GLU A 151 1.31 -8.76 41.26
CA GLU A 151 1.78 -9.10 42.61
C GLU A 151 1.80 -7.87 43.51
N THR A 152 2.35 -6.74 43.04
CA THR A 152 2.40 -5.49 43.83
C THR A 152 1.01 -4.93 44.14
N CYS A 153 0.03 -5.12 43.24
CA CYS A 153 -1.35 -4.64 43.43
C CYS A 153 -2.17 -5.56 44.33
N HIS A 154 -1.90 -6.87 44.29
CA HIS A 154 -2.60 -7.90 45.06
C HIS A 154 -1.93 -8.23 46.40
N ASP A 155 -0.70 -7.76 46.66
CA ASP A 155 -0.01 -7.95 47.93
C ASP A 155 -0.69 -7.14 49.05
N PRO A 156 -1.35 -7.79 50.03
CA PRO A 156 -2.00 -7.10 51.14
C PRO A 156 -1.00 -6.41 52.07
N ILE A 157 0.28 -6.82 52.04
CA ILE A 157 1.30 -6.42 53.02
C ILE A 157 1.82 -4.99 52.76
N VAL A 158 1.73 -4.49 51.53
CA VAL A 158 2.19 -3.12 51.20
C VAL A 158 1.12 -2.06 51.47
N LYS A 159 -0.17 -2.45 51.48
CA LYS A 159 -1.28 -1.49 51.68
C LYS A 159 -1.62 -1.20 53.14
N GLN A 160 -1.18 -2.00 54.11
CA GLN A 160 -1.43 -1.72 55.52
C GLN A 160 -0.26 -2.19 56.41
N HIS A 161 0.39 -1.23 57.08
CA HIS A 161 1.36 -1.40 58.19
C HIS A 161 2.78 -1.88 57.84
N ASN A 162 3.58 -1.02 57.20
CA ASN A 162 5.03 -1.07 57.41
C ASN A 162 5.50 0.11 58.30
N PRO A 163 5.62 -0.08 59.62
CA PRO A 163 6.04 0.97 60.55
C PRO A 163 7.47 1.48 60.30
N LEU A 164 8.30 0.75 59.52
CA LEU A 164 9.66 1.19 59.18
C LEU A 164 9.70 2.39 58.22
N LEU A 165 8.62 2.64 57.45
CA LEU A 165 8.56 3.80 56.55
C LEU A 165 7.94 5.05 57.19
N MET A 166 7.39 4.95 58.40
CA MET A 166 6.80 6.10 59.13
C MET A 166 7.71 6.70 60.22
N LEU A 167 8.84 6.08 60.54
CA LEU A 167 9.78 6.62 61.53
C LEU A 167 10.88 7.46 60.84
N ARG A 168 10.72 8.79 60.84
CA ARG A 168 11.77 9.77 60.49
C ARG A 168 12.87 9.91 61.57
N SER A 169 13.13 8.85 62.31
CA SER A 169 14.11 8.84 63.41
C SER A 169 14.62 7.41 63.63
N SER A 170 15.28 6.86 62.62
CA SER A 170 16.16 5.71 62.84
C SER A 170 17.53 6.22 63.28
N ILE A 171 17.95 5.83 64.49
CA ILE A 171 19.31 6.05 65.02
C ILE A 171 20.33 5.12 64.30
N VAL A 172 19.85 4.16 63.51
CA VAL A 172 20.68 3.24 62.71
C VAL A 172 20.88 3.83 61.30
N PRO A 173 22.12 3.92 60.80
CA PRO A 173 22.41 4.47 59.47
C PRO A 173 21.69 3.68 58.38
N ASP A 174 21.12 4.41 57.42
CA ASP A 174 20.41 3.84 56.28
C ASP A 174 21.36 2.92 55.51
N LYS A 175 21.13 1.61 55.62
CA LYS A 175 22.01 0.61 55.02
C LYS A 175 21.79 0.70 53.51
N LEU A 176 22.76 1.31 52.81
CA LEU A 176 22.92 1.26 51.35
C LEU A 176 22.46 -0.09 50.82
N ARG A 177 21.31 -0.12 50.14
CA ARG A 177 20.88 -1.30 49.38
C ARG A 177 21.84 -1.45 48.21
N ARG A 178 22.91 -2.20 48.46
CA ARG A 178 23.85 -2.72 47.48
C ARG A 178 23.08 -3.47 46.40
N TYR A 179 23.51 -3.26 45.17
CA TYR A 179 23.28 -4.09 44.00
C TYR A 179 23.18 -5.58 44.36
N ILE A 180 22.06 -6.20 43.99
CA ILE A 180 21.93 -7.47 43.26
C ILE A 180 20.45 -7.87 43.33
N ASN A 181 19.73 -7.69 42.22
CA ASN A 181 18.66 -8.61 41.86
C ASN A 181 18.59 -8.76 40.34
N LYS A 182 19.71 -9.22 39.76
CA LYS A 182 19.67 -9.98 38.51
C LYS A 182 19.14 -11.37 38.85
N ARG A 183 17.83 -11.60 38.73
CA ARG A 183 17.27 -12.93 38.46
C ARG A 183 15.81 -12.82 37.99
N ASN A 184 15.58 -13.36 36.79
CA ASN A 184 14.32 -13.62 36.09
C ASN A 184 13.52 -12.45 35.52
N ASP A 185 13.96 -11.98 34.35
CA ASP A 185 13.11 -11.32 33.35
C ASP A 185 12.49 -12.31 32.33
N ASN A 186 12.59 -13.64 32.56
CA ASN A 186 11.99 -14.69 31.71
C ASN A 186 10.83 -15.42 32.42
N HIS A 187 9.81 -14.69 32.86
CA HIS A 187 8.66 -15.30 33.58
C HIS A 187 7.49 -15.70 32.66
N TYR A 188 7.77 -16.16 31.43
CA TYR A 188 6.77 -16.70 30.48
C TYR A 188 6.94 -18.19 30.18
N GLN A 189 7.85 -18.89 30.87
CA GLN A 189 8.13 -20.30 30.63
C GLN A 189 7.37 -21.27 31.56
N TYR A 190 6.36 -20.82 32.29
CA TYR A 190 5.57 -21.76 33.08
C TYR A 190 4.09 -21.51 32.91
N THR A 191 3.47 -22.34 32.08
CA THR A 191 2.15 -22.96 32.35
C THR A 191 1.84 -23.98 31.26
N ASP A 192 2.30 -25.23 31.42
CA ASP A 192 1.35 -26.34 31.58
C ASP A 192 2.02 -27.61 32.17
N LYS A 193 1.29 -28.17 33.14
CA LYS A 193 1.33 -29.44 33.88
C LYS A 193 2.49 -30.45 33.73
N GLY A 194 2.89 -30.97 34.90
CA GLY A 194 3.11 -32.41 35.09
C GLY A 194 4.56 -32.84 35.34
N ALA A 195 4.87 -33.13 36.61
CA ALA A 195 5.97 -33.97 37.10
C ALA A 195 7.31 -33.94 36.34
N LEU A 196 8.26 -33.13 36.81
CA LEU A 196 9.67 -33.45 36.63
C LEU A 196 10.36 -33.62 37.98
N HIS A 197 10.61 -34.90 38.27
CA HIS A 197 11.54 -35.39 39.25
C HIS A 197 12.87 -34.61 39.20
N LEU A 198 13.31 -34.12 40.35
CA LEU A 198 14.68 -33.67 40.58
C LEU A 198 15.65 -34.83 40.33
N ILE A 199 16.28 -34.89 39.15
CA ILE A 199 17.55 -35.62 38.99
C ILE A 199 18.69 -34.61 39.10
N ARG A 200 19.17 -34.54 40.33
CA ARG A 200 20.43 -33.95 40.76
C ARG A 200 21.57 -34.49 39.90
N ASN A 201 22.24 -33.60 39.16
CA ASN A 201 23.45 -33.87 38.39
C ASN A 201 24.47 -34.68 39.20
N ARG A 202 24.63 -35.96 38.86
CA ARG A 202 25.82 -36.75 39.12
C ARG A 202 26.53 -36.92 37.79
N LYS A 203 27.76 -36.42 37.70
CA LYS A 203 28.60 -36.38 36.50
C LYS A 203 28.49 -37.69 35.70
N GLN A 204 27.98 -37.59 34.48
CA GLN A 204 27.84 -38.74 33.58
C GLN A 204 29.22 -39.15 33.05
N SER A 205 29.46 -40.45 33.18
CA SER A 205 30.66 -41.17 32.85
C SER A 205 30.95 -41.11 31.35
N THR A 206 32.23 -40.91 31.02
CA THR A 206 32.87 -41.01 29.71
C THR A 206 32.75 -42.40 29.05
N ALA A 207 32.03 -43.35 29.67
CA ALA A 207 31.82 -44.70 29.17
C ALA A 207 30.79 -44.78 28.02
N LEU A 208 29.82 -43.86 27.93
CA LEU A 208 28.74 -43.94 26.94
C LEU A 208 29.18 -43.50 25.53
N THR A 209 30.14 -42.57 25.44
CA THR A 209 30.76 -42.17 24.16
C THR A 209 31.72 -43.23 23.63
N VAL A 210 32.40 -43.97 24.51
CA VAL A 210 33.24 -45.11 24.12
C VAL A 210 32.37 -46.28 23.62
N LEU A 211 31.24 -46.56 24.29
CA LEU A 211 30.33 -47.63 23.88
C LEU A 211 29.64 -47.37 22.53
N LEU A 212 29.33 -46.11 22.21
CA LEU A 212 28.73 -45.72 20.92
C LEU A 212 29.75 -45.71 19.77
N SER A 213 31.04 -45.48 20.07
CA SER A 213 32.11 -45.57 19.08
C SER A 213 32.49 -47.01 18.73
N LEU A 214 32.35 -47.94 19.68
CA LEU A 214 32.63 -49.36 19.46
C LEU A 214 31.58 -50.06 18.57
N THR A 215 30.31 -49.65 18.64
CA THR A 215 29.24 -50.24 17.84
C THR A 215 29.27 -49.81 16.37
N LEU A 216 29.78 -48.61 16.06
CA LEU A 216 30.00 -48.17 14.67
C LEU A 216 31.16 -48.92 13.99
N LEU A 217 32.18 -49.34 14.74
CA LEU A 217 33.33 -50.09 14.20
C LEU A 217 33.00 -51.56 13.89
N LEU A 218 31.97 -52.13 14.51
CA LEU A 218 31.55 -53.53 14.30
C LEU A 218 30.54 -53.72 13.15
N SER A 219 30.01 -52.64 12.55
CA SER A 219 29.07 -52.69 11.42
C SER A 219 29.73 -52.61 10.03
N ALA A 220 31.05 -52.41 9.95
CA ALA A 220 31.75 -52.17 8.69
C ALA A 220 32.52 -53.39 8.14
N CYS A 221 32.39 -54.56 8.78
CA CYS A 221 33.01 -55.81 8.33
C CYS A 221 31.97 -56.93 8.15
N SER A 222 31.09 -56.79 7.17
CA SER A 222 30.44 -57.92 6.50
C SER A 222 30.59 -57.74 4.99
N GLY A 223 31.72 -58.22 4.47
CA GLY A 223 31.92 -58.38 3.04
C GLY A 223 31.13 -59.57 2.53
N VAL A 224 30.35 -59.37 1.46
CA VAL A 224 29.93 -60.44 0.55
C VAL A 224 30.13 -59.94 -0.88
N THR A 225 31.03 -60.66 -1.54
CA THR A 225 31.44 -60.60 -2.94
C THR A 225 30.46 -61.34 -3.86
N ASN A 226 30.33 -60.81 -5.08
CA ASN A 226 30.06 -61.48 -6.38
C ASN A 226 29.01 -62.60 -6.49
N ASN A 227 28.08 -62.48 -7.46
CA ASN A 227 28.30 -63.08 -8.78
C ASN A 227 27.20 -62.80 -9.82
N ASN A 228 27.67 -62.63 -11.06
CA ASN A 228 26.93 -62.77 -12.31
C ASN A 228 26.19 -64.11 -12.40
N ILE A 229 24.96 -64.08 -12.93
CA ILE A 229 24.39 -65.20 -13.66
C ILE A 229 23.77 -64.66 -14.96
N ASN A 230 24.41 -65.05 -16.07
CA ASN A 230 23.86 -65.03 -17.42
C ASN A 230 22.73 -66.07 -17.54
N ALA A 231 21.71 -65.75 -18.33
CA ALA A 231 20.85 -66.75 -18.96
C ALA A 231 20.76 -66.46 -20.47
N THR A 232 21.20 -67.49 -21.19
CA THR A 232 21.48 -67.67 -22.61
C THR A 232 20.23 -67.85 -23.46
N ALA A 233 20.31 -67.46 -24.75
CA ALA A 233 19.81 -68.12 -25.98
C ALA A 233 19.37 -67.05 -27.00
N SER A 234 19.69 -67.10 -28.30
CA SER A 234 20.20 -68.15 -29.17
C SER A 234 20.61 -67.55 -30.52
N SER A 235 21.57 -68.20 -31.21
CA SER A 235 21.76 -68.31 -32.69
C SER A 235 21.82 -67.03 -33.53
N GLY A 236 22.78 -66.76 -34.41
CA GLY A 236 23.77 -67.57 -35.09
C GLY A 236 24.02 -66.96 -36.49
N SER A 237 25.22 -67.19 -37.05
CA SER A 237 25.71 -66.90 -38.41
C SER A 237 26.36 -65.54 -38.73
N THR A 238 27.66 -65.67 -39.01
CA THR A 238 28.57 -64.86 -39.86
C THR A 238 28.03 -64.75 -41.29
N SER A 239 28.27 -63.74 -42.13
CA SER A 239 29.58 -63.23 -42.59
C SER A 239 29.40 -61.98 -43.49
N ASP A 240 30.43 -61.12 -43.50
CA ASP A 240 30.93 -60.27 -44.59
C ASP A 240 30.22 -59.00 -45.12
N SER A 241 30.94 -57.89 -44.88
CA SER A 241 31.39 -56.87 -45.85
C SER A 241 30.48 -55.76 -46.41
N THR A 242 31.09 -54.57 -46.43
CA THR A 242 30.86 -53.34 -47.22
C THR A 242 29.79 -52.32 -46.82
N ALA A 243 30.30 -51.24 -46.20
CA ALA A 243 30.18 -49.82 -46.55
C ALA A 243 28.79 -49.15 -46.71
N SER A 244 28.73 -48.00 -46.01
CA SER A 244 28.02 -46.76 -46.33
C SER A 244 26.68 -46.50 -45.64
N GLY A 245 26.61 -45.32 -45.00
CA GLY A 245 25.36 -44.55 -44.88
C GLY A 245 24.68 -44.54 -43.50
N ASN A 246 24.95 -43.46 -42.75
CA ASN A 246 24.05 -42.77 -41.82
C ASN A 246 23.07 -43.59 -40.96
N ASN A 247 23.33 -43.62 -39.65
CA ASN A 247 22.26 -43.60 -38.66
C ASN A 247 22.67 -42.79 -37.42
N GLY A 248 21.66 -42.16 -36.84
CA GLY A 248 21.73 -41.22 -35.72
C GLY A 248 20.73 -40.10 -36.02
N GLN A 249 19.43 -40.38 -36.06
CA GLN A 249 18.63 -40.53 -34.83
C GLN A 249 19.19 -39.62 -33.74
N ALA A 250 18.95 -38.32 -33.95
CA ALA A 250 19.10 -37.32 -32.93
C ALA A 250 18.10 -37.65 -31.82
N GLU A 251 18.64 -38.17 -30.72
CA GLU A 251 18.10 -37.95 -29.39
C GLU A 251 17.84 -36.44 -29.28
N THR A 252 16.57 -36.06 -29.35
CA THR A 252 16.17 -34.69 -29.04
C THR A 252 16.29 -34.55 -27.53
N ASN A 253 17.52 -34.32 -27.06
CA ASN A 253 17.78 -33.79 -25.74
C ASN A 253 17.05 -32.44 -25.67
N GLN A 254 15.84 -32.45 -25.09
CA GLN A 254 15.27 -31.29 -24.43
C GLN A 254 16.15 -30.99 -23.21
N THR A 255 17.32 -30.41 -23.45
CA THR A 255 18.06 -29.69 -22.43
C THR A 255 17.37 -28.35 -22.29
N THR A 256 16.58 -28.22 -21.22
CA THR A 256 16.05 -26.97 -20.70
C THR A 256 17.18 -25.94 -20.69
N ALA A 257 17.15 -24.99 -21.62
CA ALA A 257 18.12 -23.92 -21.67
C ALA A 257 17.99 -23.14 -20.35
N ALA A 258 18.98 -23.28 -19.46
CA ALA A 258 19.12 -22.42 -18.31
C ALA A 258 19.11 -20.98 -18.83
N SER A 259 18.07 -20.22 -18.48
CA SER A 259 17.93 -18.84 -18.93
C SER A 259 19.15 -18.06 -18.45
N ALA A 260 19.98 -17.58 -19.37
CA ALA A 260 21.09 -16.71 -19.01
C ALA A 260 20.58 -15.56 -18.15
N THR A 261 21.22 -15.29 -17.02
CA THR A 261 20.90 -14.15 -16.15
C THR A 261 21.83 -12.98 -16.44
N VAL A 262 21.40 -11.77 -16.11
CA VAL A 262 22.19 -10.54 -16.17
C VAL A 262 22.02 -9.79 -14.86
N LYS A 263 23.05 -9.06 -14.45
CA LYS A 263 22.95 -8.15 -13.31
C LYS A 263 22.28 -6.85 -13.75
N TYR A 264 21.33 -6.40 -12.95
CA TYR A 264 20.67 -5.11 -13.10
C TYR A 264 20.70 -4.36 -11.77
N THR A 265 20.95 -3.05 -11.80
CA THR A 265 21.00 -2.20 -10.61
C THR A 265 19.66 -1.52 -10.41
N GLY A 266 18.87 -2.03 -9.46
CA GLY A 266 17.64 -1.39 -8.99
C GLY A 266 17.89 -0.41 -7.84
N ALA A 267 16.80 0.15 -7.33
CA ALA A 267 16.82 1.17 -6.29
C ALA A 267 17.27 0.66 -4.90
N ASP A 268 17.20 -0.66 -4.66
CA ASP A 268 17.69 -1.32 -3.45
C ASP A 268 19.00 -2.12 -3.68
N GLY A 269 19.62 -2.01 -4.86
CA GLY A 269 20.92 -2.61 -5.17
C GLY A 269 20.94 -3.47 -6.43
N GLU A 270 22.02 -4.24 -6.60
CA GLU A 270 22.16 -5.18 -7.71
C GLU A 270 21.27 -6.43 -7.52
N VAL A 271 20.58 -6.82 -8.59
CA VAL A 271 19.73 -8.02 -8.65
C VAL A 271 20.08 -8.80 -9.90
N GLU A 272 20.17 -10.13 -9.79
CA GLU A 272 20.28 -11.02 -10.95
C GLU A 272 18.89 -11.29 -11.52
N ILE A 273 18.68 -10.93 -12.79
CA ILE A 273 17.41 -11.07 -13.50
C ILE A 273 17.59 -11.94 -14.75
N PRO A 274 16.53 -12.59 -15.26
CA PRO A 274 16.59 -13.27 -16.55
C PRO A 274 16.98 -12.28 -17.66
N ARG A 275 17.86 -12.69 -18.59
CA ARG A 275 18.24 -11.86 -19.74
C ARG A 275 17.07 -11.53 -20.66
N ASN A 276 16.09 -12.43 -20.74
CA ASN A 276 14.89 -12.29 -21.55
C ASN A 276 13.67 -12.74 -20.72
N PRO A 277 13.19 -11.90 -19.78
CA PRO A 277 12.05 -12.27 -18.94
C PRO A 277 10.79 -12.48 -19.79
N GLN A 278 10.02 -13.53 -19.48
CA GLN A 278 8.84 -13.98 -20.21
C GLN A 278 7.54 -13.78 -19.43
N ARG A 279 7.61 -13.81 -18.08
CA ARG A 279 6.44 -13.74 -17.20
C ARG A 279 6.66 -12.66 -16.16
N ILE A 280 6.42 -11.42 -16.59
CA ILE A 280 6.62 -10.24 -15.74
C ILE A 280 5.35 -9.93 -14.96
N VAL A 281 5.48 -9.78 -13.64
CA VAL A 281 4.44 -9.19 -12.78
C VAL A 281 4.89 -7.80 -12.35
N ILE A 282 3.99 -6.83 -12.42
CA ILE A 282 4.27 -5.44 -12.04
C ILE A 282 3.37 -5.08 -10.86
N LEU A 283 3.96 -4.68 -9.72
CA LEU A 283 3.22 -4.37 -8.50
C LEU A 283 2.71 -2.92 -8.44
N THR A 284 3.08 -2.10 -9.41
CA THR A 284 2.67 -0.70 -9.53
C THR A 284 2.02 -0.43 -10.88
N HIS A 285 1.00 0.42 -10.88
CA HIS A 285 0.35 0.87 -12.12
C HIS A 285 1.28 1.72 -13.00
N ALA A 286 2.23 2.42 -12.39
CA ALA A 286 3.06 3.44 -13.04
C ALA A 286 3.88 2.91 -14.23
N TYR A 287 4.24 1.62 -14.20
CA TYR A 287 5.17 1.06 -15.19
C TYR A 287 4.54 0.07 -16.17
N VAL A 288 3.26 -0.28 -16.03
CA VAL A 288 2.65 -1.34 -16.86
C VAL A 288 2.76 -1.03 -18.35
N GLY A 289 2.36 0.17 -18.77
CA GLY A 289 2.40 0.53 -20.17
C GLY A 289 3.80 0.70 -20.76
N TYR A 290 4.84 0.85 -19.94
CA TYR A 290 6.22 0.82 -20.43
C TYR A 290 6.56 -0.57 -20.99
N PHE A 291 6.24 -1.62 -20.25
CA PHE A 291 6.49 -3.00 -20.70
C PHE A 291 5.64 -3.34 -21.93
N MET A 292 4.39 -2.89 -21.97
CA MET A 292 3.53 -3.06 -23.15
C MET A 292 4.13 -2.37 -24.40
N ALA A 293 4.69 -1.16 -24.25
CA ALA A 293 5.37 -0.47 -25.35
C ALA A 293 6.65 -1.17 -25.83
N LEU A 294 7.31 -1.94 -24.95
CA LEU A 294 8.44 -2.80 -25.30
C LEU A 294 8.01 -4.14 -25.94
N GLY A 295 6.71 -4.32 -26.20
CA GLY A 295 6.15 -5.55 -26.76
C GLY A 295 6.07 -6.71 -25.76
N ILE A 296 6.11 -6.41 -24.46
CA ILE A 296 5.97 -7.40 -23.39
C ILE A 296 4.61 -7.19 -22.75
N ASN A 297 3.76 -8.22 -22.74
CA ASN A 297 2.49 -8.18 -22.00
C ASN A 297 2.71 -8.76 -20.59
N PRO A 298 2.67 -7.94 -19.53
CA PRO A 298 2.78 -8.45 -18.16
C PRO A 298 1.67 -9.46 -17.86
N VAL A 299 1.99 -10.50 -17.09
CA VAL A 299 1.02 -11.53 -16.71
C VAL A 299 0.17 -11.11 -15.50
N GLY A 300 0.57 -10.07 -14.77
CA GLY A 300 -0.20 -9.53 -13.67
C GLY A 300 0.13 -8.08 -13.35
N ALA A 301 -0.91 -7.30 -13.03
CA ALA A 301 -0.82 -5.88 -12.70
C ALA A 301 -1.93 -5.44 -11.72
N PRO A 302 -1.80 -4.29 -11.03
CA PRO A 302 -2.76 -3.88 -10.00
C PRO A 302 -4.11 -3.48 -10.59
N THR A 303 -5.17 -3.55 -9.78
CA THR A 303 -6.57 -3.27 -10.18
C THR A 303 -6.75 -1.95 -10.94
N MET A 304 -6.01 -0.90 -10.57
CA MET A 304 -6.13 0.41 -11.23
C MET A 304 -5.75 0.37 -12.72
N THR A 305 -4.85 -0.55 -13.10
CA THR A 305 -4.46 -0.83 -14.49
C THR A 305 -5.66 -1.26 -15.33
N MET A 306 -6.53 -2.09 -14.75
CA MET A 306 -7.69 -2.66 -15.45
C MET A 306 -8.75 -1.61 -15.78
N GLY A 307 -8.75 -0.50 -15.04
CA GLY A 307 -9.66 0.62 -15.25
C GLY A 307 -9.21 1.62 -16.32
N ASN A 308 -7.95 1.56 -16.80
CA ASN A 308 -7.43 2.54 -17.75
C ASN A 308 -8.07 2.34 -19.14
N PRO A 309 -8.83 3.32 -19.68
CA PRO A 309 -9.50 3.17 -20.96
C PRO A 309 -8.54 2.96 -22.14
N PHE A 310 -7.31 3.48 -22.06
CA PHE A 310 -6.32 3.35 -23.14
C PHE A 310 -5.70 1.95 -23.23
N TYR A 311 -5.92 1.11 -22.23
CA TYR A 311 -5.42 -0.26 -22.16
C TYR A 311 -6.45 -1.28 -22.65
N LYS A 312 -7.69 -0.84 -22.95
CA LYS A 312 -8.75 -1.72 -23.45
C LYS A 312 -8.32 -2.46 -24.72
N GLY A 313 -8.42 -3.80 -24.68
CA GLY A 313 -8.01 -4.68 -25.78
C GLY A 313 -6.50 -4.86 -25.93
N LYS A 314 -5.68 -4.37 -25.00
CA LYS A 314 -4.21 -4.54 -24.97
C LYS A 314 -3.71 -5.39 -23.80
N ILE A 315 -4.58 -5.66 -22.83
CA ILE A 315 -4.28 -6.35 -21.56
C ILE A 315 -4.86 -7.77 -21.52
N ASP A 316 -5.10 -8.37 -22.69
CA ASP A 316 -5.64 -9.72 -22.77
C ASP A 316 -4.66 -10.72 -22.12
N GLY A 317 -5.16 -11.53 -21.19
CA GLY A 317 -4.34 -12.48 -20.42
C GLY A 317 -3.56 -11.87 -19.25
N MET A 318 -3.73 -10.58 -18.96
CA MET A 318 -3.18 -9.94 -17.76
C MET A 318 -4.14 -10.12 -16.58
N GLU A 319 -3.64 -10.65 -15.46
CA GLU A 319 -4.45 -10.92 -14.27
C GLU A 319 -4.43 -9.75 -13.27
N ASP A 320 -5.57 -9.49 -12.63
CA ASP A 320 -5.68 -8.48 -11.57
C ASP A 320 -5.15 -9.03 -10.26
N ILE A 321 -3.98 -8.53 -9.83
CA ILE A 321 -3.33 -8.95 -8.59
C ILE A 321 -3.86 -8.22 -7.35
N GLY A 322 -4.74 -7.24 -7.49
CA GLY A 322 -5.31 -6.44 -6.39
C GLY A 322 -4.79 -5.00 -6.34
N ALA A 323 -5.16 -4.27 -5.29
CA ALA A 323 -4.71 -2.88 -5.12
C ALA A 323 -3.20 -2.79 -4.83
N PRO A 324 -2.51 -1.69 -5.19
CA PRO A 324 -1.06 -1.56 -5.00
C PRO A 324 -0.53 -1.78 -3.56
N ASP A 325 -1.37 -1.57 -2.53
CA ASP A 325 -1.03 -1.79 -1.12
C ASP A 325 -1.70 -3.05 -0.51
N ALA A 326 -2.43 -3.81 -1.33
CA ALA A 326 -3.20 -4.98 -0.91
C ALA A 326 -3.25 -6.05 -2.02
N PHE A 327 -2.16 -6.22 -2.75
CA PHE A 327 -2.05 -7.26 -3.78
C PHE A 327 -1.98 -8.66 -3.15
N SER A 328 -2.47 -9.67 -3.87
CA SER A 328 -2.54 -11.06 -3.42
C SER A 328 -1.28 -11.83 -3.77
N ASN A 329 -0.52 -12.22 -2.74
CA ASN A 329 0.67 -13.08 -2.90
C ASN A 329 0.31 -14.41 -3.56
N GLU A 330 -0.85 -15.01 -3.22
CA GLU A 330 -1.32 -16.26 -3.81
C GLU A 330 -1.57 -16.15 -5.32
N LYS A 331 -2.17 -15.03 -5.76
CA LYS A 331 -2.32 -14.75 -7.19
C LYS A 331 -0.97 -14.65 -7.87
N ILE A 332 -0.04 -13.87 -7.31
CA ILE A 332 1.30 -13.68 -7.87
C ILE A 332 2.04 -15.02 -8.01
N ILE A 333 1.95 -15.91 -7.01
CA ILE A 333 2.55 -17.26 -7.07
C ILE A 333 1.95 -18.07 -8.22
N THR A 334 0.62 -18.03 -8.37
CA THR A 334 -0.10 -18.78 -9.42
C THR A 334 0.30 -18.31 -10.82
N LEU A 335 0.69 -17.04 -10.97
CA LEU A 335 1.19 -16.49 -12.23
C LEU A 335 2.59 -16.99 -12.60
N ASN A 336 3.32 -17.65 -11.68
CA ASN A 336 4.67 -18.17 -11.91
C ASN A 336 5.59 -17.16 -12.64
N PRO A 337 5.83 -15.97 -12.05
CA PRO A 337 6.64 -14.94 -12.69
C PRO A 337 8.12 -15.32 -12.73
N ASP A 338 8.86 -14.79 -13.71
CA ASP A 338 10.32 -14.87 -13.77
C ASP A 338 11.00 -13.52 -13.49
N LEU A 339 10.23 -12.44 -13.41
CA LEU A 339 10.66 -11.11 -12.98
C LEU A 339 9.49 -10.35 -12.34
N ILE A 340 9.77 -9.62 -11.26
CA ILE A 340 8.78 -8.77 -10.59
C ILE A 340 9.30 -7.34 -10.50
N ILE A 341 8.46 -6.37 -10.85
CA ILE A 341 8.77 -4.94 -10.82
C ILE A 341 7.98 -4.25 -9.71
N ALA A 342 8.65 -3.47 -8.88
CA ALA A 342 8.04 -2.77 -7.75
C ALA A 342 8.58 -1.34 -7.59
N LEU A 343 7.88 -0.52 -6.80
CA LEU A 343 8.42 0.76 -6.36
C LEU A 343 9.28 0.57 -5.11
N LYS A 344 10.28 1.43 -4.94
CA LYS A 344 11.00 1.49 -3.67
C LYS A 344 10.03 1.82 -2.54
N GLY A 345 10.09 1.06 -1.46
CA GLY A 345 9.20 1.22 -0.31
C GLY A 345 7.86 0.45 -0.42
N THR A 346 7.63 -0.30 -1.50
CA THR A 346 6.51 -1.26 -1.54
C THR A 346 6.61 -2.24 -0.36
N LYS A 347 5.49 -2.54 0.29
CA LYS A 347 5.43 -3.43 1.45
C LYS A 347 5.54 -4.90 1.02
N ASN A 348 5.92 -5.77 1.96
CA ASN A 348 5.97 -7.23 1.79
C ASN A 348 6.92 -7.75 0.69
N LEU A 349 7.87 -6.93 0.22
CA LEU A 349 8.82 -7.35 -0.82
C LEU A 349 9.72 -8.52 -0.39
N GLU A 350 9.96 -8.71 0.92
CA GLU A 350 10.71 -9.87 1.44
C GLU A 350 10.01 -11.22 1.19
N GLU A 351 8.68 -11.24 1.12
CA GLU A 351 7.93 -12.45 0.78
C GLU A 351 7.85 -12.63 -0.72
N ILE A 352 7.68 -11.52 -1.45
CA ILE A 352 7.61 -11.52 -2.92
C ILE A 352 8.94 -11.95 -3.55
N SER A 353 10.08 -11.58 -2.96
CA SER A 353 11.41 -11.98 -3.45
C SER A 353 11.67 -13.49 -3.37
N LYS A 354 10.85 -14.24 -2.62
CA LYS A 354 10.89 -15.71 -2.61
C LYS A 354 10.20 -16.33 -3.83
N ILE A 355 9.44 -15.56 -4.59
CA ILE A 355 8.70 -16.01 -5.78
C ILE A 355 9.58 -15.87 -7.02
N ALA A 356 10.14 -14.69 -7.26
CA ALA A 356 10.99 -14.38 -8.40
C ALA A 356 11.89 -13.16 -8.09
N PRO A 357 12.94 -12.89 -8.89
CA PRO A 357 13.75 -11.68 -8.75
C PRO A 357 12.89 -10.41 -8.76
N VAL A 358 13.09 -9.56 -7.75
CA VAL A 358 12.35 -8.29 -7.60
C VAL A 358 13.29 -7.14 -7.91
N VAL A 359 12.91 -6.31 -8.88
CA VAL A 359 13.59 -5.04 -9.15
C VAL A 359 12.73 -3.90 -8.63
N THR A 360 13.28 -3.10 -7.72
CA THR A 360 12.66 -1.88 -7.23
C THR A 360 13.15 -0.67 -8.00
N ILE A 361 12.25 0.29 -8.23
CA ILE A 361 12.52 1.54 -8.98
C ILE A 361 12.13 2.73 -8.11
N ASN A 362 12.95 3.78 -8.10
CA ASN A 362 12.57 5.06 -7.48
C ASN A 362 11.59 5.80 -8.40
N TYR A 363 10.42 6.15 -7.87
CA TYR A 363 9.44 6.92 -8.63
C TYR A 363 9.98 8.32 -8.96
N GLY A 364 9.88 8.72 -10.22
CA GLY A 364 10.25 10.08 -10.68
C GLY A 364 11.76 10.36 -10.73
N GLU A 365 12.64 9.37 -10.54
CA GLU A 365 14.10 9.56 -10.67
C GLU A 365 14.52 9.79 -12.13
N LYS A 366 13.84 9.14 -13.08
CA LYS A 366 14.05 9.26 -14.52
C LYS A 366 12.80 9.85 -15.16
N ASN A 367 12.96 10.65 -16.21
CA ASN A 367 11.80 11.01 -17.04
C ASN A 367 11.29 9.79 -17.82
N TYR A 368 10.10 9.89 -18.40
CA TYR A 368 9.44 8.75 -19.07
C TYR A 368 10.23 8.18 -20.26
N LYS A 369 11.00 9.00 -21.01
CA LYS A 369 11.85 8.51 -22.12
C LYS A 369 13.05 7.73 -21.58
N GLU A 370 13.73 8.28 -20.59
CA GLU A 370 14.86 7.64 -19.91
C GLU A 370 14.45 6.33 -19.23
N GLN A 371 13.29 6.34 -18.57
CA GLN A 371 12.74 5.17 -17.89
C GLN A 371 12.40 4.05 -18.90
N LEU A 372 11.85 4.39 -20.07
CA LEU A 372 11.59 3.40 -21.13
C LEU A 372 12.88 2.80 -21.68
N LEU A 373 13.90 3.62 -21.97
CA LEU A 373 15.20 3.15 -22.43
C LEU A 373 15.87 2.23 -21.40
N ASP A 374 15.71 2.54 -20.12
CA ASP A 374 16.22 1.72 -19.03
C ASP A 374 15.51 0.37 -18.91
N PHE A 375 14.18 0.35 -19.02
CA PHE A 375 13.42 -0.90 -19.09
C PHE A 375 13.73 -1.69 -20.37
N GLY A 376 14.03 -1.00 -21.48
CA GLY A 376 14.54 -1.62 -22.70
C GLY A 376 15.86 -2.36 -22.47
N LYS A 377 16.80 -1.78 -21.71
CA LYS A 377 18.04 -2.47 -21.31
C LYS A 377 17.78 -3.65 -20.38
N MET A 378 16.92 -3.47 -19.37
CA MET A 378 16.55 -4.51 -18.40
C MET A 378 15.98 -5.77 -19.08
N THR A 379 15.13 -5.57 -20.07
CA THR A 379 14.37 -6.65 -20.73
C THR A 379 14.96 -7.11 -22.05
N ASN A 380 16.13 -6.57 -22.44
CA ASN A 380 16.77 -6.83 -23.73
C ASN A 380 15.82 -6.49 -24.91
N ARG A 381 15.21 -5.30 -24.84
CA ARG A 381 14.31 -4.66 -25.82
C ARG A 381 14.77 -3.23 -26.14
N THR A 382 16.07 -3.00 -26.22
CA THR A 382 16.67 -1.68 -26.48
C THR A 382 16.18 -1.06 -27.79
N ASP A 383 16.05 -1.88 -28.83
CA ASP A 383 15.65 -1.40 -30.16
C ASP A 383 14.19 -0.94 -30.17
N ALA A 384 13.30 -1.68 -29.49
CA ALA A 384 11.90 -1.28 -29.34
C ALA A 384 11.75 0.01 -28.51
N ALA A 385 12.55 0.14 -27.44
CA ALA A 385 12.57 1.35 -26.62
C ALA A 385 13.02 2.57 -27.45
N GLN A 386 14.13 2.43 -28.19
CA GLN A 386 14.65 3.50 -29.02
C GLN A 386 13.69 3.86 -30.15
N GLN A 387 13.10 2.86 -30.81
CA GLN A 387 12.12 3.07 -31.86
C GLN A 387 10.89 3.86 -31.35
N TRP A 388 10.41 3.59 -30.14
CA TRP A 388 9.32 4.35 -29.56
C TRP A 388 9.72 5.81 -29.32
N VAL A 389 10.90 6.05 -28.72
CA VAL A 389 11.43 7.40 -28.48
C VAL A 389 11.57 8.18 -29.78
N ASP A 390 12.17 7.58 -30.81
CA ASP A 390 12.36 8.23 -32.12
C ASP A 390 11.02 8.59 -32.77
N ASN A 391 10.01 7.72 -32.64
CA ASN A 391 8.67 7.98 -33.18
C ASN A 391 7.94 9.05 -32.38
N TRP A 392 8.10 9.05 -31.06
CA TRP A 392 7.53 10.06 -30.18
C TRP A 392 8.10 11.44 -30.51
N GLU A 393 9.42 11.57 -30.63
CA GLU A 393 10.08 12.83 -30.98
C GLU A 393 9.63 13.38 -32.34
N LYS A 394 9.40 12.49 -33.34
CA LYS A 394 8.82 12.90 -34.63
C LYS A 394 7.41 13.50 -34.47
N LYS A 395 6.54 12.86 -33.68
CA LYS A 395 5.19 13.38 -33.41
C LYS A 395 5.26 14.73 -32.69
N ILE A 396 6.14 14.88 -31.70
CA ILE A 396 6.32 16.15 -30.99
C ILE A 396 6.82 17.24 -31.93
N ALA A 397 7.80 16.94 -32.78
CA ALA A 397 8.32 17.89 -33.76
C ALA A 397 7.25 18.36 -34.78
N GLU A 398 6.31 17.48 -35.13
CA GLU A 398 5.17 17.79 -36.01
C GLU A 398 4.14 18.72 -35.34
N TYR A 399 3.74 18.41 -34.09
CA TYR A 399 2.63 19.10 -33.43
C TYR A 399 3.04 20.35 -32.64
N LYS A 400 4.24 20.36 -32.06
CA LYS A 400 4.70 21.45 -31.17
C LYS A 400 4.58 22.84 -31.82
N PRO A 401 4.99 23.07 -33.09
CA PRO A 401 4.83 24.39 -33.70
C PRO A 401 3.38 24.84 -33.81
N GLN A 402 2.46 23.92 -34.12
CA GLN A 402 1.03 24.21 -34.27
C GLN A 402 0.40 24.58 -32.93
N VAL A 403 0.75 23.83 -31.87
CA VAL A 403 0.29 24.09 -30.50
C VAL A 403 0.83 25.42 -29.99
N LEU A 404 2.13 25.70 -30.17
CA LEU A 404 2.73 26.97 -29.76
C LEU A 404 2.11 28.17 -30.48
N LEU A 405 1.76 28.02 -31.76
CA LEU A 405 1.06 29.06 -32.52
C LEU A 405 -0.37 29.30 -31.98
N ALA A 406 -1.09 28.23 -31.64
CA ALA A 406 -2.47 28.32 -31.16
C ALA A 406 -2.57 28.87 -29.72
N VAL A 407 -1.66 28.45 -28.84
CA VAL A 407 -1.65 28.85 -27.43
C VAL A 407 -0.94 30.20 -27.23
N GLY A 408 0.13 30.48 -27.98
CA GLY A 408 0.92 31.70 -27.83
C GLY A 408 1.51 31.83 -26.42
N ASP A 409 1.37 33.03 -25.83
CA ASP A 409 1.86 33.33 -24.48
C ASP A 409 0.89 32.97 -23.34
N GLN A 410 -0.23 32.34 -23.69
CA GLN A 410 -1.26 31.97 -22.72
C GLN A 410 -0.82 30.82 -21.81
N THR A 411 -1.43 30.76 -20.63
CA THR A 411 -1.12 29.79 -19.58
C THR A 411 -2.04 28.58 -19.63
N VAL A 412 -1.51 27.41 -19.28
CA VAL A 412 -2.24 26.16 -19.17
C VAL A 412 -2.14 25.65 -17.74
N SER A 413 -3.28 25.32 -17.13
CA SER A 413 -3.34 24.67 -15.81
C SER A 413 -3.87 23.25 -15.92
N VAL A 414 -3.33 22.34 -15.12
CA VAL A 414 -3.88 20.99 -14.95
C VAL A 414 -4.42 20.88 -13.52
N LEU A 415 -5.74 20.74 -13.38
CA LEU A 415 -6.44 20.82 -12.10
C LEU A 415 -7.30 19.58 -11.85
N SER A 416 -7.39 19.12 -10.61
CA SER A 416 -8.35 18.08 -10.20
C SER A 416 -8.85 18.37 -8.80
N GLN A 417 -10.10 18.06 -8.50
CA GLN A 417 -10.59 18.10 -7.13
C GLN A 417 -10.51 16.72 -6.48
N THR A 418 -10.02 16.68 -5.24
CA THR A 418 -10.05 15.49 -4.38
C THR A 418 -10.65 15.89 -3.04
N GLY A 419 -11.83 15.34 -2.70
CA GLY A 419 -12.55 15.72 -1.49
C GLY A 419 -12.94 17.20 -1.50
N LYS A 420 -12.31 18.01 -0.63
CA LYS A 420 -12.58 19.45 -0.50
C LYS A 420 -11.46 20.37 -1.01
N SER A 421 -10.31 19.81 -1.36
CA SER A 421 -9.17 20.57 -1.91
C SER A 421 -9.13 20.44 -3.42
N VAL A 422 -8.60 21.49 -4.06
CA VAL A 422 -8.24 21.45 -5.48
C VAL A 422 -6.73 21.23 -5.56
N SER A 423 -6.32 20.29 -6.38
CA SER A 423 -4.94 20.00 -6.70
C SER A 423 -4.57 20.64 -8.04
N ILE A 424 -3.38 21.21 -8.12
CA ILE A 424 -2.72 21.60 -9.37
C ILE A 424 -1.52 20.69 -9.62
N TYR A 425 -1.29 20.35 -10.88
CA TYR A 425 -0.20 19.48 -11.32
C TYR A 425 0.76 20.23 -12.24
N GLY A 426 2.05 19.99 -12.03
CA GLY A 426 3.20 20.50 -12.76
C GLY A 426 3.91 19.41 -13.55
N GLU A 427 5.19 19.61 -13.84
CA GLU A 427 6.03 18.71 -14.67
C GLU A 427 6.07 17.28 -14.10
N GLY A 428 5.93 16.28 -14.97
CA GLY A 428 6.12 14.86 -14.62
C GLY A 428 5.10 14.21 -13.67
N TYR A 429 3.86 14.72 -13.61
CA TYR A 429 2.83 14.22 -12.69
C TYR A 429 1.59 13.63 -13.39
N GLY A 430 1.75 13.01 -14.56
CA GLY A 430 0.65 12.41 -15.32
C GLY A 430 -0.33 13.46 -15.83
N ARG A 431 -1.57 13.08 -16.13
CA ARG A 431 -2.62 13.99 -16.64
C ARG A 431 -2.19 14.76 -17.89
N GLY A 432 -1.28 14.21 -18.68
CA GLY A 432 -0.72 14.87 -19.86
C GLY A 432 0.25 16.02 -19.56
N THR A 433 0.68 16.21 -18.31
CA THR A 433 1.65 17.25 -17.94
C THR A 433 2.99 17.07 -18.63
N GLU A 434 3.40 15.83 -18.90
CA GLU A 434 4.60 15.49 -19.68
C GLU A 434 4.51 16.06 -21.11
N ILE A 435 3.32 16.08 -21.70
CA ILE A 435 3.09 16.61 -23.05
C ILE A 435 3.03 18.14 -22.99
N LEU A 436 2.26 18.68 -22.06
CA LEU A 436 2.00 20.12 -21.96
C LEU A 436 3.26 20.91 -21.59
N TYR A 437 3.97 20.47 -20.54
CA TYR A 437 5.08 21.24 -19.97
C TYR A 437 6.42 20.73 -20.48
N ASP A 438 6.68 19.42 -20.47
CA ASP A 438 8.00 18.90 -20.81
C ASP A 438 8.23 18.92 -22.34
N GLU A 439 7.28 18.40 -23.12
CA GLU A 439 7.41 18.34 -24.59
C GLU A 439 7.10 19.68 -25.27
N PHE A 440 5.95 20.29 -24.97
CA PHE A 440 5.55 21.53 -25.62
C PHE A 440 6.13 22.79 -24.96
N GLY A 441 6.56 22.74 -23.70
CA GLY A 441 7.14 23.91 -23.02
C GLY A 441 6.10 25.00 -22.73
N LEU A 442 4.84 24.62 -22.54
CA LEU A 442 3.77 25.58 -22.27
C LEU A 442 3.91 26.20 -20.88
N LYS A 443 3.45 27.44 -20.73
CA LYS A 443 3.53 28.18 -19.47
C LYS A 443 2.43 27.72 -18.51
N GLY A 444 2.79 27.47 -17.26
CA GLY A 444 1.84 27.29 -16.16
C GLY A 444 1.33 28.63 -15.60
N PRO A 445 0.36 28.60 -14.68
CA PRO A 445 -0.08 29.80 -13.96
C PRO A 445 1.04 30.34 -13.07
N GLN A 446 1.18 31.67 -12.98
CA GLN A 446 2.26 32.31 -12.21
C GLN A 446 2.25 31.95 -10.72
N ALA A 447 1.08 31.61 -10.17
CA ALA A 447 0.91 31.25 -8.76
C ALA A 447 1.50 29.88 -8.38
N PHE A 448 1.97 29.09 -9.35
CA PHE A 448 2.50 27.75 -9.13
C PHE A 448 3.80 27.51 -9.89
N ASP A 449 4.83 27.07 -9.16
CA ASP A 449 6.06 26.58 -9.77
C ASP A 449 5.86 25.14 -10.24
N LEU A 450 5.85 24.95 -11.57
CA LEU A 450 5.62 23.65 -12.20
C LEU A 450 6.63 22.58 -11.73
N LYS A 451 7.82 22.97 -11.29
CA LYS A 451 8.86 22.05 -10.80
C LYS A 451 8.55 21.43 -9.44
N LEU A 452 7.57 21.96 -8.71
CA LEU A 452 7.09 21.35 -7.47
C LEU A 452 6.29 20.06 -7.73
N GLY A 453 5.90 19.81 -8.98
CA GLY A 453 5.20 18.61 -9.41
C GLY A 453 3.71 18.61 -9.09
N TRP A 454 3.32 18.94 -7.85
CA TRP A 454 1.91 19.19 -7.52
C TRP A 454 1.76 20.00 -6.22
N ALA A 455 0.59 20.60 -6.04
CA ALA A 455 0.19 21.25 -4.79
C ALA A 455 -1.33 21.17 -4.59
N GLU A 456 -1.76 21.35 -3.34
CA GLU A 456 -3.17 21.51 -2.98
C GLU A 456 -3.47 22.91 -2.47
N PHE A 457 -4.67 23.41 -2.78
CA PHE A 457 -5.18 24.69 -2.32
C PHE A 457 -6.69 24.62 -2.08
N SER A 458 -7.22 25.61 -1.34
CA SER A 458 -8.66 25.73 -1.09
C SER A 458 -9.38 26.23 -2.35
N LEU A 459 -10.62 25.78 -2.58
CA LEU A 459 -11.41 26.17 -3.75
C LEU A 459 -11.49 27.69 -3.96
N GLU A 460 -11.47 28.50 -2.90
CA GLU A 460 -11.48 29.96 -2.95
C GLU A 460 -10.31 30.56 -3.75
N LYS A 461 -9.17 29.87 -3.78
CA LYS A 461 -7.97 30.29 -4.53
C LYS A 461 -7.95 29.84 -5.98
N LEU A 462 -8.96 29.10 -6.44
CA LEU A 462 -9.05 28.62 -7.83
C LEU A 462 -8.75 29.68 -8.90
N PRO A 463 -9.15 30.97 -8.80
CA PRO A 463 -8.86 31.96 -9.82
C PRO A 463 -7.38 32.33 -9.91
N GLU A 464 -6.60 32.13 -8.84
CA GLU A 464 -5.15 32.37 -8.82
C GLU A 464 -4.39 31.27 -9.57
N PHE A 465 -4.92 30.04 -9.56
CA PHE A 465 -4.30 28.84 -10.16
C PHE A 465 -4.92 28.47 -11.52
N ALA A 466 -5.99 29.14 -11.95
CA ALA A 466 -6.64 28.92 -13.23
C ALA A 466 -5.91 29.67 -14.35
N GLY A 467 -5.32 28.93 -15.28
CA GLY A 467 -4.75 29.47 -16.51
C GLY A 467 -5.81 29.83 -17.54
N ASP A 468 -5.34 30.29 -18.70
CA ASP A 468 -6.20 30.58 -19.86
C ASP A 468 -6.85 29.32 -20.44
N TYR A 469 -6.14 28.19 -20.33
CA TYR A 469 -6.61 26.86 -20.66
C TYR A 469 -6.55 25.98 -19.41
N ILE A 470 -7.53 25.10 -19.24
CA ILE A 470 -7.59 24.18 -18.10
C ILE A 470 -7.78 22.75 -18.62
N PHE A 471 -6.89 21.85 -18.23
CA PHE A 471 -7.11 20.41 -18.31
C PHE A 471 -7.56 19.89 -16.95
N THR A 472 -8.59 19.04 -16.93
CA THR A 472 -9.15 18.54 -15.67
C THR A 472 -9.73 17.13 -15.79
N SER A 473 -9.87 16.45 -14.67
CA SER A 473 -10.25 15.02 -14.62
C SER A 473 -11.44 14.80 -13.67
N PRO A 474 -12.66 15.14 -14.10
CA PRO A 474 -13.85 14.95 -13.30
C PRO A 474 -14.12 13.47 -13.02
N ASP A 475 -14.70 13.19 -11.85
CA ASP A 475 -15.27 11.90 -11.52
C ASP A 475 -16.68 11.78 -12.12
N ALA A 476 -16.73 11.48 -13.41
CA ALA A 476 -17.99 11.35 -14.15
C ALA A 476 -18.68 9.99 -13.95
N SER A 477 -18.41 9.27 -12.85
CA SER A 477 -19.00 7.96 -12.58
C SER A 477 -20.54 7.97 -12.48
N GLU A 478 -21.16 9.16 -12.36
CA GLU A 478 -22.61 9.35 -12.33
C GLU A 478 -23.14 10.45 -13.29
N ASN A 479 -22.70 10.47 -14.56
CA ASN A 479 -23.20 11.34 -15.64
C ASN A 479 -23.07 12.87 -15.46
N GLU A 480 -22.67 13.37 -14.28
CA GLU A 480 -22.20 14.74 -14.04
C GLU A 480 -21.35 14.76 -12.76
N ASP A 481 -20.18 15.41 -12.78
CA ASP A 481 -19.33 15.48 -11.57
C ASP A 481 -19.88 16.54 -10.62
N SER A 482 -20.49 16.09 -9.52
CA SER A 482 -21.07 16.94 -8.46
C SER A 482 -20.01 17.62 -7.57
N SER A 483 -18.74 17.50 -7.90
CA SER A 483 -17.65 18.08 -7.14
C SER A 483 -17.76 19.62 -7.07
N PRO A 484 -17.61 20.22 -5.87
CA PRO A 484 -17.74 21.66 -5.64
C PRO A 484 -16.99 22.57 -6.61
N MET A 485 -15.85 22.14 -7.16
CA MET A 485 -15.12 22.90 -8.18
C MET A 485 -16.03 23.13 -9.38
N TYR A 486 -16.53 22.07 -10.02
CA TYR A 486 -17.31 22.18 -11.25
C TYR A 486 -18.68 22.82 -11.05
N THR A 487 -19.28 22.67 -9.86
CA THR A 487 -20.61 23.22 -9.55
C THR A 487 -20.59 24.63 -8.96
N SER A 488 -19.41 25.18 -8.63
CA SER A 488 -19.31 26.49 -7.97
C SER A 488 -19.50 27.67 -8.91
N ASP A 489 -20.03 28.77 -8.37
CA ASP A 489 -20.03 30.08 -9.04
C ASP A 489 -18.63 30.55 -9.43
N LEU A 490 -17.62 30.13 -8.66
CA LEU A 490 -16.24 30.52 -8.87
C LEU A 490 -15.70 29.92 -10.18
N TRP A 491 -15.94 28.63 -10.40
CA TRP A 491 -15.59 27.93 -11.64
C TRP A 491 -16.32 28.52 -12.85
N ASN A 492 -17.63 28.72 -12.76
CA ASN A 492 -18.44 29.29 -13.83
C ASN A 492 -18.01 30.70 -14.25
N LYS A 493 -17.31 31.44 -13.36
CA LYS A 493 -16.81 32.79 -13.64
C LYS A 493 -15.43 32.81 -14.31
N LEU A 494 -14.70 31.69 -14.32
CA LEU A 494 -13.34 31.61 -14.85
C LEU A 494 -13.29 32.00 -16.34
N PRO A 495 -12.28 32.76 -16.79
CA PRO A 495 -12.10 33.10 -18.20
C PRO A 495 -11.99 31.85 -19.09
N ALA A 496 -11.30 30.80 -18.65
CA ALA A 496 -11.17 29.55 -19.40
C ALA A 496 -12.54 28.92 -19.71
N ILE A 497 -13.45 28.91 -18.74
CA ILE A 497 -14.82 28.39 -18.93
C ILE A 497 -15.60 29.23 -19.94
N LYS A 498 -15.60 30.56 -19.76
CA LYS A 498 -16.30 31.48 -20.67
C LYS A 498 -15.82 31.39 -22.12
N ASN A 499 -14.54 31.09 -22.30
CA ASN A 499 -13.92 30.95 -23.61
C ASN A 499 -13.92 29.51 -24.14
N LYS A 500 -14.61 28.56 -23.47
CA LYS A 500 -14.65 27.13 -23.84
C LYS A 500 -13.27 26.47 -23.94
N ARG A 501 -12.37 26.85 -23.03
CA ARG A 501 -10.97 26.39 -22.94
C ARG A 501 -10.75 25.46 -21.76
N VAL A 502 -11.73 24.60 -21.49
CA VAL A 502 -11.63 23.57 -20.46
C VAL A 502 -11.80 22.21 -21.11
N PHE A 503 -10.82 21.35 -20.88
CA PHE A 503 -10.70 20.05 -21.52
C PHE A 503 -10.59 18.95 -20.49
N TYR A 504 -11.07 17.78 -20.87
CA TYR A 504 -11.27 16.68 -19.96
C TYR A 504 -10.31 15.53 -20.26
N ILE A 505 -9.61 15.07 -19.24
CA ILE A 505 -8.79 13.86 -19.28
C ILE A 505 -9.47 12.82 -18.41
N ASP A 506 -9.65 11.62 -18.93
CA ASP A 506 -10.30 10.53 -18.21
C ASP A 506 -9.58 10.26 -16.88
N LYS A 507 -10.33 10.33 -15.78
CA LYS A 507 -9.81 10.19 -14.41
C LYS A 507 -9.09 8.86 -14.18
N LYS A 508 -9.49 7.77 -14.85
CA LYS A 508 -8.86 6.46 -14.71
C LYS A 508 -7.53 6.37 -15.45
N SER A 509 -7.29 7.25 -16.43
CA SER A 509 -6.00 7.40 -17.11
C SER A 509 -5.10 8.50 -16.52
N ALA A 510 -5.67 9.39 -15.72
CA ALA A 510 -5.02 10.60 -15.20
C ALA A 510 -3.71 10.32 -14.42
N ALA A 511 -3.62 9.19 -13.71
CA ALA A 511 -2.44 8.84 -12.91
C ALA A 511 -1.29 8.24 -13.75
N PHE A 512 -1.47 8.04 -15.05
CA PHE A 512 -0.51 7.36 -15.91
C PHE A 512 0.25 8.35 -16.79
N ASN A 513 1.54 8.07 -16.99
CA ASN A 513 2.44 8.79 -17.90
C ASN A 513 3.32 7.83 -18.70
N ASP A 514 2.87 6.58 -18.83
CA ASP A 514 3.56 5.58 -19.62
C ASP A 514 3.39 5.84 -21.13
N PRO A 515 4.27 5.29 -21.97
CA PRO A 515 4.20 5.39 -23.42
C PRO A 515 2.82 5.15 -24.07
N ILE A 516 2.07 4.15 -23.62
CA ILE A 516 0.76 3.81 -24.19
C ILE A 516 -0.26 4.90 -23.87
N THR A 517 -0.22 5.43 -22.64
CA THR A 517 -1.07 6.54 -22.22
C THR A 517 -0.68 7.83 -22.95
N LEU A 518 0.61 8.14 -23.05
CA LEU A 518 1.10 9.36 -23.72
C LEU A 518 0.76 9.37 -25.21
N ASP A 519 0.91 8.23 -25.91
CA ASP A 519 0.50 8.10 -27.31
C ASP A 519 -0.99 8.34 -27.52
N ALA A 520 -1.83 7.97 -26.55
CA ALA A 520 -3.28 8.19 -26.62
C ALA A 520 -3.67 9.62 -26.23
N LEU A 521 -2.97 10.23 -25.28
CA LEU A 521 -3.24 11.61 -24.82
C LEU A 521 -2.74 12.66 -25.82
N LEU A 522 -1.66 12.42 -26.55
CA LEU A 522 -1.08 13.40 -27.48
C LEU A 522 -2.10 13.99 -28.47
N PRO A 523 -2.83 13.19 -29.27
CA PRO A 523 -3.82 13.76 -30.18
C PRO A 523 -4.93 14.51 -29.44
N ILE A 524 -5.38 14.02 -28.27
CA ILE A 524 -6.40 14.69 -27.47
C ILE A 524 -5.93 16.08 -27.01
N VAL A 525 -4.68 16.17 -26.53
CA VAL A 525 -4.07 17.44 -26.09
C VAL A 525 -3.91 18.41 -27.26
N VAL A 526 -3.39 17.91 -28.39
CA VAL A 526 -3.20 18.72 -29.60
C VAL A 526 -4.54 19.26 -30.08
N ASP A 527 -5.55 18.41 -30.26
CA ASP A 527 -6.87 18.80 -30.75
C ASP A 527 -7.55 19.79 -29.80
N SER A 528 -7.41 19.58 -28.48
CA SER A 528 -7.93 20.49 -27.47
C SER A 528 -7.36 21.90 -27.61
N LEU A 529 -6.03 22.01 -27.78
CA LEU A 529 -5.33 23.29 -27.83
C LEU A 529 -5.48 24.00 -29.18
N THR A 530 -5.54 23.25 -30.29
CA THR A 530 -5.62 23.82 -31.64
C THR A 530 -7.05 24.10 -32.09
N SER A 531 -8.05 23.29 -31.68
CA SER A 531 -9.45 23.50 -32.04
C SER A 531 -10.05 24.74 -31.36
N ALA A 532 -9.59 25.07 -30.15
CA ALA A 532 -10.00 26.27 -29.43
C ALA A 532 -9.57 27.59 -30.11
N ALA A 533 -8.65 27.53 -31.08
CA ALA A 533 -8.23 28.67 -31.89
C ALA A 533 -9.09 28.88 -33.15
N GLY A 534 -9.91 27.89 -33.54
CA GLY A 534 -10.63 27.85 -34.82
C GLY A 534 -11.91 28.68 -34.92
N ASP A 535 -12.46 29.19 -33.81
CA ASP A 535 -13.74 29.92 -33.78
C ASP A 535 -13.57 31.46 -33.90
N LYS A 536 -12.48 31.91 -34.53
CA LYS A 536 -12.29 33.31 -34.96
C LYS A 536 -12.46 33.42 -36.47
N SER A 537 -13.71 33.36 -36.95
CA SER A 537 -14.10 33.83 -38.29
C SER A 537 -15.38 34.65 -38.22
#